data_AF-A0AAD7AA15-F1
#
_entry.id   AF-A0AAD7AA15-F1
#
_cell.length_a   1.000
_cell.length_b   1.000
_cell.length_c   1.000
_cell.angle_alpha   90.00
_cell.angle_beta   90.00
_cell.angle_gamma   90.00
#
_symmetry.space_group_name_H-M   'P 1'
#
loop_
_entity.id
_entity.type
_entity.pdbx_description
1 polymer ?
#
loop_
_entity_poly.entity_id
_entity_poly.type
_entity_poly.pdbx_seq_one_letter_code
_entity_poly.pdbx_strand_id
1 'polypeptide(L)'
;MPPVKGSLWKFYSRGPKQNTAHYRAYCVFCVRHHLGPTHPLNSPGATILPDDHPDLAAARELAGWVLGKKEAMIAHFVGNTPCPYASTDAKKLAKEVKSGTQAVEDDSDASDNGHVGKKRKKIFREVEKTMKQPELKVYRGASIPFTADELARVEAQFLRATVSANLPFRWSEDPEVIKLFLMFRATACDVIPSREVLAGRLLDSASEVVEKGLQKALKDEWVVLSTDGWKDDSSNSINGVNVSTKNQSLLVDLM
;
A
#
# COMPACT_ATOMS: atom_id res chain seq x y z
N MET A 1 -27.66 -28.43 5.12
CA MET A 1 -27.98 -27.86 6.45
C MET A 1 -27.59 -26.39 6.47
N PRO A 2 -28.45 -25.46 6.93
CA PRO A 2 -28.04 -24.07 7.10
C PRO A 2 -26.93 -24.01 8.16
N PRO A 3 -25.90 -23.17 7.96
CA PRO A 3 -24.80 -23.06 8.91
C PRO A 3 -25.31 -22.65 10.29
N VAL A 4 -24.83 -23.33 11.33
CA VAL A 4 -25.16 -23.05 12.73
C VAL A 4 -24.86 -21.57 13.00
N LYS A 5 -25.91 -20.80 13.33
CA LYS A 5 -25.78 -19.37 13.60
C LYS A 5 -24.94 -19.21 14.87
N GLY A 6 -23.78 -18.56 14.77
CA GLY A 6 -22.95 -18.24 15.94
C GLY A 6 -23.71 -17.37 16.97
N SER A 7 -23.31 -17.44 18.24
CA SER A 7 -23.98 -16.78 19.38
C SER A 7 -24.26 -15.28 19.18
N LEU A 8 -23.43 -14.58 18.40
CA LEU A 8 -23.60 -13.16 18.08
C LEU A 8 -24.83 -12.86 17.22
N TRP A 9 -25.32 -13.82 16.43
CA TRP A 9 -26.52 -13.65 15.60
C TRP A 9 -27.79 -13.41 16.42
N LYS A 10 -27.78 -13.64 17.74
CA LYS A 10 -28.86 -13.23 18.64
C LYS A 10 -29.11 -11.70 18.62
N PHE A 11 -28.12 -10.91 18.22
CA PHE A 11 -28.20 -9.44 18.16
C PHE A 11 -28.25 -8.87 16.73
N TYR A 12 -28.35 -9.74 15.72
CA TYR A 12 -28.38 -9.33 14.32
C TYR A 12 -29.54 -10.00 13.58
N SER A 13 -30.25 -9.22 12.77
CA SER A 13 -31.19 -9.77 11.79
C SER A 13 -30.46 -10.09 10.48
N ARG A 14 -30.81 -11.22 9.86
CA ARG A 14 -30.18 -11.69 8.63
C ARG A 14 -30.87 -11.06 7.42
N GLY A 15 -30.08 -10.38 6.62
CA GLY A 15 -30.48 -9.75 5.38
C GLY A 15 -30.27 -10.62 4.14
N PRO A 16 -30.42 -10.02 2.95
CA PRO A 16 -30.17 -10.70 1.68
C PRO A 16 -28.71 -11.16 1.58
N LYS A 17 -28.51 -12.19 0.76
CA LYS A 17 -27.19 -12.77 0.50
C LYS A 17 -26.34 -11.77 -0.30
N GLN A 18 -25.17 -11.41 0.21
CA GLN A 18 -24.26 -10.49 -0.50
C GLN A 18 -23.37 -11.24 -1.50
N ASN A 19 -22.89 -12.42 -1.12
CA ASN A 19 -22.10 -13.30 -1.98
C ASN A 19 -22.35 -14.77 -1.62
N THR A 20 -21.69 -15.70 -2.32
CA THR A 20 -21.89 -17.15 -2.14
C THR A 20 -21.75 -17.62 -0.69
N ALA A 21 -20.97 -16.93 0.15
CA ALA A 21 -20.63 -17.32 1.52
C ALA A 21 -21.23 -16.43 2.64
N HIS A 22 -21.66 -15.20 2.36
CA HIS A 22 -22.02 -14.21 3.39
C HIS A 22 -23.35 -13.51 3.14
N TYR A 23 -24.03 -13.23 4.25
CA TYR A 23 -25.28 -12.46 4.29
C TYR A 23 -25.00 -11.06 4.82
N ARG A 24 -25.84 -10.09 4.45
CA ARG A 24 -25.92 -8.82 5.18
C ARG A 24 -26.43 -9.10 6.59
N ALA A 25 -25.85 -8.46 7.59
CA ALA A 25 -26.29 -8.53 8.98
C ALA A 25 -26.66 -7.13 9.44
N TYR A 26 -27.87 -6.96 9.94
CA TYR A 26 -28.37 -5.68 10.47
C TYR A 26 -28.40 -5.74 11.98
N CYS A 27 -27.72 -4.80 12.63
CA CYS A 27 -27.72 -4.69 14.09
C CYS A 27 -29.14 -4.36 14.59
N VAL A 28 -29.72 -5.24 15.41
CA VAL A 28 -31.10 -5.09 15.90
C VAL A 28 -31.28 -3.77 16.67
N PHE A 29 -30.23 -3.32 17.37
CA PHE A 29 -30.27 -2.07 18.13
C PHE A 29 -30.27 -0.82 17.24
N CYS A 30 -29.45 -0.81 16.18
CA CYS A 30 -29.45 0.30 15.21
C CYS A 30 -30.80 0.39 14.49
N VAL A 31 -31.32 -0.76 14.04
CA VAL A 31 -32.62 -0.79 13.35
C VAL A 31 -33.74 -0.29 14.28
N ARG A 32 -33.76 -0.71 15.55
CA ARG A 32 -34.74 -0.22 16.53
C ARG A 32 -34.63 1.28 16.81
N HIS A 33 -33.42 1.82 16.85
CA HIS A 33 -33.23 3.27 17.01
C HIS A 33 -33.93 4.05 15.89
N HIS A 34 -33.84 3.56 14.65
CA HIS A 34 -34.48 4.19 13.49
C HIS A 34 -35.98 3.89 13.36
N LEU A 35 -36.52 2.93 14.10
CA LEU A 35 -37.97 2.65 14.16
C LEU A 35 -38.71 3.53 15.18
N GLY A 36 -38.00 4.25 16.05
CA GLY A 36 -38.58 5.21 16.99
C GLY A 36 -38.95 4.63 18.38
N PRO A 37 -39.47 5.49 19.28
CA PRO A 37 -39.61 5.21 20.72
C PRO A 37 -40.72 4.22 21.11
N THR A 38 -41.48 3.69 20.15
CA THR A 38 -42.54 2.70 20.40
C THR A 38 -42.03 1.32 20.82
N HIS A 39 -40.71 1.09 20.76
CA HIS A 39 -40.06 -0.17 21.17
C HIS A 39 -38.88 0.09 22.12
N PRO A 40 -39.06 -0.04 23.46
CA PRO A 40 -38.01 0.28 24.43
C PRO A 40 -36.79 -0.64 24.34
N LEU A 41 -35.61 -0.06 24.57
CA LEU A 41 -34.27 -0.66 24.39
C LEU A 41 -33.86 -1.71 25.44
N ASN A 42 -34.67 -1.94 26.48
CA ASN A 42 -34.24 -2.60 27.72
C ASN A 42 -34.93 -3.94 28.05
N SER A 43 -35.54 -4.64 27.09
CA SER A 43 -36.00 -6.03 27.33
C SER A 43 -34.88 -7.03 27.04
N PRO A 44 -34.44 -7.85 28.01
CA PRO A 44 -33.51 -8.95 27.77
C PRO A 44 -34.26 -10.04 26.99
N GLY A 45 -34.04 -10.05 25.67
CA GLY A 45 -34.83 -10.86 24.74
C GLY A 45 -35.28 -10.00 23.58
N ALA A 46 -34.33 -9.52 22.77
CA ALA A 46 -34.63 -8.77 21.56
C ALA A 46 -35.25 -9.72 20.52
N THR A 47 -36.54 -10.00 20.61
CA THR A 47 -37.27 -10.69 19.56
C THR A 47 -37.15 -9.82 18.30
N ILE A 48 -36.60 -10.43 17.25
CA ILE A 48 -36.52 -9.85 15.91
C ILE A 48 -37.95 -9.51 15.51
N LEU A 49 -38.23 -8.25 15.17
CA LEU A 49 -39.53 -7.86 14.63
C LEU A 49 -39.83 -8.77 13.42
N PRO A 50 -41.09 -9.19 13.21
CA PRO A 50 -41.46 -9.95 12.02
C PRO A 50 -40.94 -9.26 10.76
N ASP A 51 -40.40 -10.02 9.81
CA ASP A 51 -39.77 -9.47 8.59
C ASP A 51 -40.74 -8.63 7.75
N ASP A 52 -42.05 -8.73 7.99
CA ASP A 52 -43.14 -8.05 7.29
C ASP A 52 -43.53 -6.67 7.89
N HIS A 53 -42.79 -6.14 8.86
CA HIS A 53 -43.10 -4.82 9.41
C HIS A 53 -42.82 -3.72 8.35
N PRO A 54 -43.80 -2.87 7.99
CA PRO A 54 -43.71 -1.96 6.85
C PRO A 54 -42.51 -0.99 6.95
N ASP A 55 -42.18 -0.54 8.16
CA ASP A 55 -41.08 0.41 8.38
C ASP A 55 -39.70 -0.25 8.55
N LEU A 56 -39.62 -1.58 8.55
CA LEU A 56 -38.37 -2.31 8.82
C LEU A 56 -37.36 -2.16 7.68
N ALA A 57 -37.84 -2.08 6.43
CA ALA A 57 -36.97 -1.88 5.27
C ALA A 57 -36.27 -0.52 5.32
N ALA A 58 -37.03 0.55 5.59
CA ALA A 58 -36.50 1.91 5.73
C ALA A 58 -35.52 2.02 6.92
N ALA A 59 -35.87 1.43 8.07
CA ALA A 59 -34.98 1.42 9.23
C ALA A 59 -33.68 0.62 9.01
N ARG A 60 -33.73 -0.48 8.25
CA ARG A 60 -32.54 -1.26 7.84
C ARG A 60 -31.62 -0.48 6.90
N GLU A 61 -32.20 0.33 6.03
CA GLU A 61 -31.43 1.20 5.13
C GLU A 61 -30.70 2.30 5.91
N LEU A 62 -31.39 2.96 6.83
CA LEU A 62 -30.81 4.01 7.69
C LEU A 62 -29.76 3.47 8.68
N ALA A 63 -30.03 2.32 9.29
CA ALA A 63 -29.10 1.68 10.22
C ALA A 63 -27.79 1.21 9.55
N GLY A 64 -27.81 1.03 8.24
CA GLY A 64 -26.76 0.35 7.50
C GLY A 64 -26.65 -1.14 7.84
N TRP A 65 -25.72 -1.81 7.17
CA TRP A 65 -25.47 -3.24 7.36
C TRP A 65 -23.99 -3.52 7.58
N VAL A 66 -23.71 -4.63 8.27
CA VAL A 66 -22.37 -5.17 8.42
C VAL A 66 -22.28 -6.53 7.73
N LEU A 67 -21.08 -6.91 7.32
CA LEU A 67 -20.85 -8.23 6.75
C LEU A 67 -21.17 -9.30 7.81
N GLY A 68 -21.96 -10.32 7.47
CA GLY A 68 -22.34 -11.42 8.37
C GLY A 68 -21.19 -12.39 8.72
N LYS A 69 -19.96 -11.88 8.84
CA LYS A 69 -18.79 -12.57 9.39
C LYS A 69 -18.65 -12.23 10.87
N LYS A 70 -18.23 -13.21 11.66
CA LYS A 70 -17.98 -13.08 13.12
C LYS A 70 -17.16 -11.84 13.47
N GLU A 71 -16.05 -11.60 12.76
CA GLU A 71 -15.13 -10.48 13.00
C GLU A 71 -15.80 -9.12 12.75
N ALA A 72 -16.55 -8.99 11.66
CA ALA A 72 -17.25 -7.74 11.33
C ALA A 72 -18.36 -7.43 12.34
N MET A 73 -19.08 -8.46 12.81
CA MET A 73 -20.09 -8.32 13.86
C MET A 73 -19.48 -7.92 15.22
N ILE A 74 -18.29 -8.42 15.55
CA ILE A 74 -17.55 -8.02 16.77
C ILE A 74 -17.04 -6.58 16.63
N ALA A 75 -16.48 -6.22 15.48
CA ALA A 75 -15.97 -4.89 15.19
C ALA A 75 -17.08 -3.83 15.29
N HIS A 76 -18.31 -4.15 14.90
CA HIS A 76 -19.44 -3.24 15.08
C HIS A 76 -19.75 -2.98 16.56
N PHE A 77 -19.60 -3.95 17.47
CA PHE A 77 -19.89 -3.74 18.89
C PHE A 77 -18.72 -3.17 19.70
N VAL A 78 -17.47 -3.54 19.38
CA VAL A 78 -16.28 -3.25 20.20
C VAL A 78 -15.05 -2.85 19.37
N GLY A 79 -15.25 -2.44 18.11
CA GLY A 79 -14.20 -1.93 17.23
C GLY A 79 -13.89 -0.44 17.48
N ASN A 80 -13.19 0.18 16.53
CA ASN A 80 -12.77 1.59 16.62
C ASN A 80 -13.96 2.55 16.66
N THR A 81 -15.05 2.23 15.95
CA THR A 81 -16.32 2.94 15.98
C THR A 81 -17.40 2.01 16.53
N PRO A 82 -17.47 1.84 17.87
CA PRO A 82 -18.41 0.91 18.46
C PRO A 82 -19.85 1.41 18.30
N CYS A 83 -20.78 0.48 18.16
CA CYS A 83 -22.20 0.77 18.04
C CYS A 83 -22.68 1.56 19.28
N PRO A 84 -23.25 2.77 19.09
CA PRO A 84 -23.72 3.59 20.20
C PRO A 84 -24.96 2.99 20.86
N TYR A 85 -25.80 2.29 20.08
CA TYR A 85 -27.09 1.74 20.53
C TYR A 85 -27.01 0.32 21.08
N ALA A 86 -25.86 -0.35 20.97
CA ALA A 86 -25.73 -1.74 21.39
C ALA A 86 -25.83 -1.90 22.91
N SER A 87 -26.60 -2.89 23.35
CA SER A 87 -26.77 -3.21 24.78
C SER A 87 -25.46 -3.62 25.44
N THR A 88 -25.41 -3.51 26.77
CA THR A 88 -24.28 -3.98 27.58
C THR A 88 -24.01 -5.46 27.36
N ASP A 89 -25.06 -6.27 27.18
CA ASP A 89 -24.95 -7.72 27.01
C ASP A 89 -24.37 -8.08 25.65
N ALA A 90 -24.77 -7.36 24.59
CA ALA A 90 -24.19 -7.52 23.26
C ALA A 90 -22.71 -7.15 23.24
N LYS A 91 -22.34 -6.07 23.94
CA LYS A 91 -20.94 -5.64 24.09
C LYS A 91 -20.10 -6.63 24.91
N LYS A 92 -20.67 -7.20 25.98
CA LYS A 92 -20.01 -8.25 26.79
C LYS A 92 -19.76 -9.52 25.98
N LEU A 93 -20.79 -10.04 25.31
CA LEU A 93 -20.65 -11.24 24.47
C LEU A 93 -19.67 -11.02 23.32
N ALA A 94 -19.64 -9.84 22.70
CA ALA A 94 -18.65 -9.52 21.68
C ALA A 94 -17.21 -9.49 22.23
N LYS A 95 -17.01 -9.00 23.47
CA LYS A 95 -15.70 -9.02 24.13
C LYS A 95 -15.25 -10.44 24.48
N GLU A 96 -16.13 -11.27 25.02
CA GLU A 96 -15.85 -12.68 25.35
C GLU A 96 -15.50 -13.50 24.11
N VAL A 97 -16.26 -13.30 23.04
CA VAL A 97 -16.01 -13.96 21.75
C VAL A 97 -14.72 -13.45 21.10
N LYS A 98 -14.33 -12.19 21.34
CA LYS A 98 -13.05 -11.60 20.88
C LYS A 98 -11.85 -12.11 21.70
N SER A 99 -12.01 -12.34 23.00
CA SER A 99 -10.94 -12.87 23.86
C SER A 99 -10.79 -14.39 23.78
N GLY A 100 -11.64 -15.07 23.00
CA GLY A 100 -11.65 -16.54 22.90
C GLY A 100 -12.22 -17.25 24.13
N THR A 101 -12.85 -16.50 25.04
CA THR A 101 -13.43 -17.02 26.28
C THR A 101 -14.91 -17.31 26.05
N GLN A 102 -15.24 -18.32 25.26
CA GLN A 102 -16.61 -18.85 25.30
C GLN A 102 -16.77 -19.65 26.59
N ALA A 103 -17.56 -19.13 27.53
CA ALA A 103 -18.22 -19.94 28.54
C ALA A 103 -19.18 -20.88 27.80
N VAL A 104 -18.88 -22.16 27.87
CA VAL A 104 -19.74 -23.23 27.38
C VAL A 104 -20.86 -23.34 28.41
N GLU A 105 -22.03 -22.81 28.08
CA GLU A 105 -23.28 -23.39 28.59
C GLU A 105 -23.54 -24.61 27.72
N ASP A 106 -23.16 -25.79 28.22
CA ASP A 106 -23.83 -27.02 27.86
C ASP A 106 -23.71 -28.01 29.01
N ASP A 107 -24.88 -28.54 29.34
CA ASP A 107 -25.14 -29.60 30.28
C ASP A 107 -24.62 -30.94 29.74
N SER A 108 -24.47 -31.92 30.63
CA SER A 108 -24.15 -33.34 30.42
C SER A 108 -22.68 -33.84 30.32
N ASP A 109 -22.35 -34.60 31.37
CA ASP A 109 -21.58 -35.85 31.46
C ASP A 109 -20.08 -35.94 31.13
N ALA A 110 -19.33 -36.07 32.24
CA ALA A 110 -18.28 -37.05 32.52
C ALA A 110 -17.37 -37.53 31.37
N SER A 111 -16.08 -37.19 31.45
CA SER A 111 -15.03 -38.20 31.65
C SER A 111 -13.64 -37.60 31.85
N ASP A 112 -12.95 -38.27 32.77
CA ASP A 112 -11.58 -38.14 33.25
C ASP A 112 -10.49 -38.21 32.16
N ASN A 113 -9.58 -37.23 32.12
CA ASN A 113 -8.14 -37.44 31.83
C ASN A 113 -7.31 -36.14 31.93
N GLY A 114 -6.98 -35.75 33.16
CA GLY A 114 -6.20 -34.55 33.43
C GLY A 114 -4.69 -34.79 33.52
N HIS A 115 -3.96 -35.01 32.42
CA HIS A 115 -2.48 -34.84 32.49
C HIS A 115 -1.72 -34.49 31.18
N VAL A 116 -2.31 -34.66 29.99
CA VAL A 116 -1.57 -34.46 28.71
C VAL A 116 -1.60 -33.00 28.22
N GLY A 117 -2.63 -32.22 28.58
CA GLY A 117 -2.84 -30.86 28.05
C GLY A 117 -1.84 -29.79 28.53
N LYS A 118 -1.23 -29.96 29.72
CA LYS A 118 -0.33 -28.94 30.31
C LYS A 118 1.03 -28.86 29.59
N LYS A 119 1.57 -29.98 29.12
CA LYS A 119 2.86 -30.00 28.38
C LYS A 119 2.72 -29.39 26.97
N ARG A 120 1.63 -29.70 26.26
CA ARG A 120 1.34 -29.15 24.92
C ARG A 120 1.11 -27.63 24.95
N LYS A 121 0.38 -27.11 25.94
CA LYS A 121 0.19 -25.66 26.14
C LYS A 121 1.49 -24.91 26.49
N LYS A 122 2.44 -25.56 27.18
CA LYS A 122 3.73 -24.95 27.53
C LYS A 122 4.63 -24.81 26.30
N ILE A 123 4.70 -25.85 25.47
CA ILE A 123 5.44 -25.85 24.19
C ILE A 123 4.85 -24.80 23.23
N PHE A 124 3.52 -24.74 23.08
CA PHE A 124 2.89 -23.73 22.22
C PHE A 124 3.16 -22.29 22.67
N ARG A 125 3.17 -22.00 23.99
CA ARG A 125 3.54 -20.68 24.52
C ARG A 125 5.01 -20.33 24.32
N GLU A 126 5.89 -21.32 24.30
CA GLU A 126 7.32 -21.16 24.10
C GLU A 126 7.65 -20.92 22.61
N VAL A 127 6.91 -21.57 21.71
CA VAL A 127 6.90 -21.30 20.27
C VAL A 127 6.27 -19.93 19.96
N GLU A 128 5.18 -19.53 20.63
CA GLU A 128 4.59 -18.19 20.49
C GLU A 128 5.54 -17.08 20.94
N LYS A 129 6.35 -17.31 21.99
CA LYS A 129 7.35 -16.34 22.45
C LYS A 129 8.54 -16.23 21.51
N THR A 130 8.92 -17.31 20.83
CA THR A 130 9.99 -17.31 19.82
C THR A 130 9.52 -16.84 18.44
N MET A 131 8.22 -16.89 18.16
CA MET A 131 7.58 -16.34 16.94
C MET A 131 7.01 -14.93 17.10
N LYS A 132 7.33 -14.21 18.18
CA LYS A 132 7.11 -12.76 18.21
C LYS A 132 8.17 -12.11 17.33
N GLN A 133 7.77 -11.71 16.14
CA GLN A 133 8.54 -10.80 15.30
C GLN A 133 8.93 -9.59 16.18
N PRO A 134 10.22 -9.40 16.51
CA PRO A 134 10.62 -8.51 17.60
C PRO A 134 10.29 -7.04 17.31
N GLU A 135 10.13 -6.68 16.04
CA GLU A 135 9.61 -5.42 15.56
C GLU A 135 9.18 -5.59 14.09
N LEU A 136 8.03 -5.01 13.72
CA LEU A 136 7.72 -4.78 12.31
C LEU A 136 8.71 -3.71 11.84
N LYS A 137 9.79 -4.13 11.16
CA LYS A 137 10.70 -3.19 10.50
C LYS A 137 9.91 -2.46 9.43
N VAL A 138 9.41 -1.27 9.78
CA VAL A 138 8.76 -0.36 8.84
C VAL A 138 9.85 0.18 7.95
N TYR A 139 10.19 -0.57 6.91
CA TYR A 139 10.95 -0.03 5.81
C TYR A 139 10.03 0.96 5.10
N ARG A 140 10.44 2.22 4.98
CA ARG A 140 9.87 3.09 3.94
C ARG A 140 10.08 2.33 2.63
N GLY A 141 9.12 2.29 1.70
CA GLY A 141 9.20 1.44 0.51
C GLY A 141 10.52 1.55 -0.30
N ALA A 142 11.27 2.65 -0.14
CA ALA A 142 12.58 2.89 -0.74
C ALA A 142 13.80 2.33 0.02
N SER A 143 13.63 1.80 1.24
CA SER A 143 14.74 1.34 2.11
C SER A 143 14.76 -0.17 2.33
N ILE A 144 13.99 -0.93 1.55
CA ILE A 144 14.02 -2.40 1.62
C ILE A 144 15.33 -2.87 0.98
N PRO A 145 16.20 -3.58 1.71
CA PRO A 145 17.42 -4.11 1.13
C PRO A 145 17.08 -5.18 0.09
N PHE A 146 17.80 -5.18 -1.03
CA PHE A 146 17.67 -6.23 -2.03
C PHE A 146 18.13 -7.57 -1.46
N THR A 147 17.37 -8.62 -1.76
CA THR A 147 17.82 -10.00 -1.58
C THR A 147 18.97 -10.32 -2.56
N ALA A 148 19.77 -11.34 -2.27
CA ALA A 148 20.86 -11.76 -3.17
C ALA A 148 20.36 -12.09 -4.59
N ASP A 149 19.20 -12.73 -4.69
CA ASP A 149 18.61 -13.07 -5.99
C ASP A 149 18.11 -11.82 -6.74
N GLU A 150 17.59 -10.82 -6.02
CA GLU A 150 17.21 -9.54 -6.63
C GLU A 150 18.41 -8.77 -7.12
N LEU A 151 19.49 -8.71 -6.32
CA LEU A 151 20.74 -8.08 -6.70
C LEU A 151 21.29 -8.69 -8.00
N ALA A 152 21.39 -10.01 -8.07
CA ALA A 152 21.85 -10.70 -9.27
C ALA A 152 20.96 -10.42 -10.50
N ARG A 153 19.63 -10.31 -10.31
CA ARG A 153 18.71 -9.94 -11.39
C ARG A 153 18.94 -8.51 -11.88
N VAL A 154 19.18 -7.56 -10.96
CA VAL A 154 19.48 -6.16 -11.29
C VAL A 154 20.79 -6.07 -12.05
N GLU A 155 21.86 -6.68 -11.55
CA GLU A 155 23.18 -6.70 -12.21
C GLU A 155 23.10 -7.28 -13.63
N ALA A 156 22.41 -8.41 -13.79
CA ALA A 156 22.19 -9.00 -15.11
C ALA A 156 21.41 -8.08 -16.05
N GLN A 157 20.41 -7.36 -15.53
CA GLN A 157 19.64 -6.40 -16.33
C GLN A 157 20.48 -5.18 -16.72
N PHE A 158 21.34 -4.67 -15.83
CA PHE A 158 22.29 -3.60 -16.13
C PHE A 158 23.24 -3.99 -17.26
N LEU A 159 23.79 -5.20 -17.21
CA LEU A 159 24.65 -5.71 -18.28
C LEU A 159 23.89 -5.80 -19.61
N ARG A 160 22.68 -6.38 -19.61
CA ARG A 160 21.84 -6.47 -20.83
C ARG A 160 21.51 -5.11 -21.41
N ALA A 161 21.13 -4.14 -20.57
CA ALA A 161 20.84 -2.77 -21.00
C ALA A 161 22.09 -2.11 -21.59
N THR A 162 23.24 -2.25 -20.94
CA THR A 162 24.51 -1.69 -21.40
C THR A 162 24.88 -2.21 -22.78
N VAL A 163 24.81 -3.53 -22.99
CA VAL A 163 25.16 -4.16 -24.28
C VAL A 163 24.13 -3.81 -25.36
N SER A 164 22.84 -3.93 -25.06
CA SER A 164 21.77 -3.72 -26.05
C SER A 164 21.67 -2.26 -26.53
N ALA A 165 21.91 -1.30 -25.64
CA ALA A 165 21.91 0.12 -25.97
C ALA A 165 23.31 0.66 -26.32
N ASN A 166 24.32 -0.19 -26.38
CA ASN A 166 25.73 0.16 -26.65
C ASN A 166 26.23 1.32 -25.77
N LEU A 167 25.94 1.26 -24.47
CA LEU A 167 26.31 2.30 -23.51
C LEU A 167 27.74 2.08 -22.99
N PRO A 168 28.52 3.16 -22.76
CA PRO A 168 29.84 3.04 -22.16
C PRO A 168 29.72 2.60 -20.71
N PHE A 169 30.52 1.65 -20.22
CA PHE A 169 30.39 1.09 -18.85
C PHE A 169 30.28 2.13 -17.72
N ARG A 170 30.88 3.31 -17.88
CA ARG A 170 30.81 4.40 -16.90
C ARG A 170 29.40 4.98 -16.70
N TRP A 171 28.45 4.73 -17.61
CA TRP A 171 27.10 5.28 -17.53
C TRP A 171 26.35 4.89 -16.24
N SER A 172 26.64 3.71 -15.67
CA SER A 172 25.99 3.25 -14.43
C SER A 172 26.42 4.02 -13.18
N GLU A 173 27.57 4.71 -13.25
CA GLU A 173 28.11 5.50 -12.15
C GLU A 173 27.79 6.99 -12.29
N ASP A 174 27.21 7.40 -13.42
CA ASP A 174 26.87 8.79 -13.67
C ASP A 174 25.78 9.29 -12.69
N PRO A 175 25.99 10.42 -12.00
CA PRO A 175 25.06 10.89 -10.99
C PRO A 175 23.69 11.28 -11.55
N GLU A 176 23.58 11.73 -12.81
CA GLU A 176 22.29 12.04 -13.45
C GLU A 176 21.53 10.76 -13.80
N VAL A 177 22.25 9.70 -14.22
CA VAL A 177 21.65 8.38 -14.43
C VAL A 177 21.13 7.78 -13.11
N ILE A 178 21.88 7.89 -12.02
CA ILE A 178 21.43 7.42 -10.70
C ILE A 178 20.19 8.19 -10.26
N LYS A 179 20.15 9.52 -10.42
CA LYS A 179 18.95 10.33 -10.15
C LYS A 179 17.76 9.87 -10.97
N LEU A 180 17.96 9.57 -12.26
CA LEU A 180 16.91 9.06 -13.14
C LEU A 180 16.31 7.75 -12.61
N PHE A 181 17.13 6.80 -12.17
CA PHE A 181 16.64 5.56 -11.56
C PHE A 181 15.82 5.79 -10.29
N LEU A 182 16.22 6.75 -9.44
CA LEU A 182 15.48 7.11 -8.23
C LEU A 182 14.13 7.79 -8.53
N MET A 183 14.00 8.45 -9.69
CA MET A 183 12.75 9.06 -10.12
C MET A 183 11.75 8.05 -10.68
N PHE A 184 12.23 6.95 -11.27
CA PHE A 184 11.36 5.94 -11.86
C PHE A 184 10.53 5.20 -10.80
N ARG A 185 9.24 5.06 -11.10
CA ARG A 185 8.26 4.30 -10.33
C ARG A 185 7.62 3.23 -11.22
N ALA A 186 6.55 2.60 -10.75
CA ALA A 186 5.85 1.54 -11.47
C ALA A 186 5.35 1.93 -12.88
N THR A 187 5.12 3.22 -13.15
CA THR A 187 4.64 3.76 -14.44
C THR A 187 5.75 4.46 -15.24
N ALA A 188 7.00 4.02 -15.12
CA ALA A 188 8.13 4.62 -15.83
C ALA A 188 7.93 4.67 -17.35
N CYS A 189 7.28 3.65 -17.93
CA CYS A 189 7.05 3.57 -19.38
C CYS A 189 6.21 4.73 -19.93
N ASP A 190 5.31 5.31 -19.13
CA ASP A 190 4.42 6.38 -19.58
C ASP A 190 5.13 7.75 -19.68
N VAL A 191 6.28 7.89 -19.02
CA VAL A 191 7.02 9.15 -18.91
C VAL A 191 8.37 9.13 -19.64
N ILE A 192 8.81 7.97 -20.12
CA ILE A 192 10.07 7.87 -20.88
C ILE A 192 9.87 8.58 -22.23
N PRO A 193 10.68 9.61 -22.55
CA PRO A 193 10.56 10.32 -23.82
C PRO A 193 10.95 9.41 -24.99
N SER A 194 10.31 9.62 -26.15
CA SER A 194 10.77 9.02 -27.40
C SER A 194 12.11 9.60 -27.84
N ARG A 195 12.81 8.89 -28.73
CA ARG A 195 14.06 9.37 -29.35
C ARG A 195 13.88 10.76 -29.99
N GLU A 196 12.78 10.99 -30.67
CA GLU A 196 12.48 12.26 -31.35
C GLU A 196 12.29 13.41 -30.35
N VAL A 197 11.58 13.15 -29.25
CA VAL A 197 11.38 14.15 -28.19
C VAL A 197 12.70 14.46 -27.49
N LEU A 198 13.53 13.45 -27.25
CA LEU A 198 14.84 13.59 -26.61
C LEU A 198 15.82 14.38 -27.49
N ALA A 199 15.96 13.98 -28.76
CA ALA A 199 16.94 14.57 -29.68
C ALA A 199 16.50 15.92 -30.28
N GLY A 200 15.19 16.21 -30.30
CA GLY A 200 14.66 17.51 -30.71
C GLY A 200 14.41 18.39 -29.50
N ARG A 201 13.12 18.62 -29.19
CA ARG A 201 12.65 19.61 -28.20
C ARG A 201 13.46 19.64 -26.89
N LEU A 202 13.77 18.49 -26.29
CA LEU A 202 14.47 18.46 -25.00
C LEU A 202 15.93 18.90 -25.13
N LEU A 203 16.64 18.43 -26.15
CA LEU A 203 18.01 18.85 -26.43
C LEU A 203 18.07 20.33 -26.81
N ASP A 204 17.17 20.78 -27.68
CA ASP A 204 17.08 22.19 -28.10
C ASP A 204 16.84 23.11 -26.90
N SER A 205 15.88 22.74 -26.03
CA SER A 205 15.58 23.51 -24.82
C SER A 205 16.78 23.56 -23.86
N ALA A 206 17.52 22.46 -23.73
CA ALA A 206 18.72 22.41 -22.90
C ALA A 206 19.84 23.28 -23.50
N SER A 207 20.03 23.23 -24.82
CA SER A 207 21.00 24.07 -25.54
C SER A 207 20.73 25.54 -25.33
N GLU A 208 19.48 25.98 -25.50
CA GLU A 208 19.10 27.37 -25.29
C GLU A 208 19.40 27.87 -23.86
N VAL A 209 19.18 27.04 -22.85
CA VAL A 209 19.47 27.40 -21.46
C VAL A 209 20.97 27.58 -21.25
N VAL A 210 21.77 26.66 -21.79
CA VAL A 210 23.23 26.73 -21.71
C VAL A 210 23.77 27.94 -22.47
N GLU A 211 23.29 28.20 -23.69
CA GLU A 211 23.69 29.35 -24.51
C GLU A 211 23.38 30.68 -23.82
N LYS A 212 22.17 30.84 -23.27
CA LYS A 212 21.80 32.04 -22.50
C LYS A 212 22.71 32.24 -21.29
N GLY A 213 23.07 31.15 -20.61
CA GLY A 213 24.03 31.16 -19.49
C GLY A 213 25.43 31.58 -19.94
N LEU A 214 25.90 31.01 -21.05
CA LEU A 214 27.21 31.28 -21.63
C LEU A 214 27.33 32.73 -22.11
N GLN A 215 26.34 33.24 -22.86
CA GLN A 215 26.30 34.64 -23.30
C GLN A 215 26.39 35.61 -22.12
N LYS A 216 25.65 35.33 -21.04
CA LYS A 216 25.72 36.16 -19.82
C LYS A 216 27.09 36.08 -19.13
N ALA A 217 27.71 34.90 -19.12
CA ALA A 217 29.01 34.70 -18.48
C ALA A 217 30.18 35.32 -19.26
N LEU A 218 30.09 35.36 -20.60
CA LEU A 218 31.14 35.86 -21.49
C LEU A 218 30.98 37.34 -21.85
N LYS A 219 29.80 37.93 -21.62
CA LYS A 219 29.54 39.33 -21.96
C LYS A 219 30.51 40.26 -21.23
N ASP A 220 31.18 41.12 -21.99
CA ASP A 220 32.14 42.12 -21.52
C ASP A 220 33.39 41.53 -20.82
N GLU A 221 33.66 40.22 -21.02
CA GLU A 221 34.83 39.55 -20.46
C GLU A 221 35.93 39.37 -21.50
N TRP A 222 37.19 39.41 -21.04
CA TRP A 222 38.32 38.98 -21.85
C TRP A 222 38.35 37.45 -21.90
N VAL A 223 38.42 36.92 -23.10
CA VAL A 223 38.40 35.48 -23.35
C VAL A 223 39.62 35.07 -24.16
N VAL A 224 40.15 33.89 -23.86
CA VAL A 224 41.14 33.22 -24.69
C VAL A 224 40.44 32.11 -25.45
N LEU A 225 40.50 32.17 -26.78
CA LEU A 225 39.92 31.17 -27.64
C LEU A 225 41.01 30.19 -28.08
N SER A 226 40.78 28.91 -27.84
CA SER A 226 41.65 27.82 -28.27
C SER A 226 40.89 26.97 -29.26
N THR A 227 41.40 26.88 -30.49
CA THR A 227 40.86 26.00 -31.53
C THR A 227 41.77 24.81 -31.70
N ASP A 228 41.20 23.61 -31.72
CA ASP A 228 41.90 22.40 -32.12
C ASP A 228 41.12 21.70 -33.23
N GLY A 229 41.83 21.10 -34.17
CA GLY A 229 41.25 20.51 -35.37
C GLY A 229 41.98 19.25 -35.77
N TRP A 230 41.26 18.14 -35.89
CA TRP A 230 41.79 16.88 -36.37
C TRP A 230 40.88 16.25 -37.43
N LYS A 231 41.35 15.21 -38.09
CA LYS A 231 40.54 14.40 -39.00
C LYS A 231 40.30 13.03 -38.37
N ASP A 232 39.07 12.53 -38.48
CA ASP A 232 38.78 11.15 -38.13
C ASP A 232 39.29 10.19 -39.23
N ASP A 233 39.20 8.88 -38.97
CA ASP A 233 39.58 7.83 -39.93
C ASP A 233 38.74 7.86 -41.21
N SER A 234 37.59 8.53 -41.19
CA SER A 234 36.72 8.75 -42.35
C SER A 234 37.05 10.06 -43.10
N SER A 235 38.13 10.74 -42.74
CA SER A 235 38.56 12.04 -43.27
C SER A 235 37.59 13.20 -43.02
N ASN A 236 36.64 13.05 -42.10
CA ASN A 236 35.81 14.16 -41.66
C ASN A 236 36.64 15.10 -40.78
N SER A 237 36.53 16.41 -41.02
CA SER A 237 37.15 17.42 -40.17
C SER A 237 36.34 17.59 -38.89
N ILE A 238 36.99 17.40 -37.74
CA ILE A 238 36.43 17.69 -36.43
C ILE A 238 37.17 18.90 -35.88
N ASN A 239 36.42 19.97 -35.62
CA ASN A 239 36.95 21.20 -35.04
C ASN A 239 36.34 21.38 -33.65
N GLY A 240 37.18 21.49 -32.63
CA GLY A 240 36.79 21.86 -31.28
C GLY A 240 37.16 23.32 -31.01
N VAL A 241 36.22 24.07 -30.44
CA VAL A 241 36.46 25.43 -29.96
C VAL A 241 36.23 25.47 -28.46
N ASN A 242 37.25 25.93 -27.73
CA ASN A 242 37.22 26.13 -26.30
C ASN A 242 37.47 27.60 -25.98
N VAL A 243 36.61 28.19 -25.17
CA VAL A 243 36.72 29.55 -24.67
C VAL A 243 37.10 29.50 -23.20
N SER A 244 38.23 30.09 -22.86
CA SER A 244 38.72 30.17 -21.48
C SER A 244 38.58 31.58 -20.93
N THR A 245 37.94 31.72 -19.77
CA THR A 245 37.81 32.97 -19.01
C THR A 245 37.85 32.68 -17.52
N LYS A 246 38.44 33.58 -16.71
CA LYS A 246 38.49 33.47 -15.24
C LYS A 246 38.93 32.09 -14.72
N ASN A 247 39.95 31.49 -15.34
CA ASN A 247 40.45 30.14 -15.06
C ASN A 247 39.42 29.00 -15.23
N GLN A 248 38.37 29.23 -16.02
CA GLN A 248 37.40 28.21 -16.42
C GLN A 248 37.46 28.04 -17.93
N SER A 249 37.40 26.79 -18.38
CA SER A 249 37.31 26.43 -19.79
C SER A 249 35.87 26.04 -20.11
N LEU A 250 35.32 26.68 -21.13
CA LEU A 250 33.95 26.50 -21.60
C LEU A 250 33.99 26.03 -23.05
N LEU A 251 33.30 24.95 -23.34
CA LEU A 251 33.14 24.48 -24.71
C LEU A 251 32.09 25.36 -25.40
N VAL A 252 32.42 25.88 -26.59
CA VAL A 252 31.54 26.79 -27.33
C VAL A 252 31.44 26.29 -28.76
N ASP A 253 30.24 26.34 -29.31
CA ASP A 253 30.02 26.08 -30.72
C ASP A 253 30.10 27.37 -31.52
N LEU A 254 30.92 27.39 -32.58
CA LEU A 254 31.04 28.50 -33.52
C LEU A 254 30.39 28.10 -34.85
N MET A 255 29.10 27.82 -34.82
CA MET A 255 28.28 27.66 -36.03
C MET A 255 27.60 28.97 -36.43
#